data_AF-A0A2D7KTZ8-F1
#
_entry.id   AF-A0A2D7KTZ8-F1
#
_cell.length_a   1.000
_cell.length_b   1.000
_cell.length_c   1.000
_cell.angle_alpha   90.00
_cell.angle_beta   90.00
_cell.angle_gamma   90.00
#
_symmetry.space_group_name_H-M   'P 1'
#
loop_
_entity.id
_entity.type
_entity.pdbx_description
1 polymer ?
#
loop_
_entity_poly.entity_id
_entity_poly.type
_entity_poly.pdbx_seq_one_letter_code
_entity_poly.pdbx_strand_id
1 'polypeptide(L)'
;MQKNFVIIDNDILLKNLIEDQISSFFKKKFKINFQKINKIENIGDLEIIDLILINFMILRQNKNFLTNLDTFKKTKIIIMFDDGVDRFEFKKYSKHNFVVKPFKLKQLINIITDFYANYETNQKTIKITSDLVFKPEIKLLISQKNKLTINLTEKESKLLNYIIENKDKVLKKHEILVNVWGINQEVNTHTLETHIYSLKKKLDYFKYDHTFIYSDHLGGYYFKNP
;
A
#
# COMPACT_ATOMS: atom_id res chain seq x y z
N MET A 1 -6.74 9.46 23.13
CA MET A 1 -6.68 8.04 23.56
C MET A 1 -5.56 7.34 22.79
N GLN A 2 -4.84 6.43 23.44
CA GLN A 2 -3.88 5.56 22.74
C GLN A 2 -4.63 4.54 21.88
N LYS A 3 -4.07 4.23 20.70
CA LYS A 3 -4.59 3.19 19.81
C LYS A 3 -4.13 1.82 20.27
N ASN A 4 -5.02 0.85 20.27
CA ASN A 4 -4.70 -0.52 20.66
C ASN A 4 -4.04 -1.26 19.50
N PHE A 5 -2.76 -1.62 19.67
CA PHE A 5 -1.97 -2.35 18.69
C PHE A 5 -1.61 -3.74 19.22
N VAL A 6 -2.12 -4.79 18.58
CA VAL A 6 -1.85 -6.18 18.95
C VAL A 6 -0.79 -6.79 18.04
N ILE A 7 0.27 -7.36 18.63
CA ILE A 7 1.30 -8.12 17.91
C ILE A 7 1.13 -9.60 18.27
N ILE A 8 1.03 -10.44 17.24
CA ILE A 8 0.84 -11.88 17.37
C ILE A 8 2.03 -12.58 16.71
N ASP A 9 2.98 -12.98 17.53
CA ASP A 9 4.19 -13.70 17.11
C ASP A 9 4.68 -14.59 18.26
N ASN A 10 5.62 -15.49 17.99
CA ASN A 10 6.34 -16.25 19.00
C ASN A 10 7.75 -15.68 19.26
N ASP A 11 8.25 -14.79 18.40
CA ASP A 11 9.56 -14.14 18.54
C ASP A 11 9.53 -12.96 19.53
N ILE A 12 10.07 -13.17 20.72
CA ILE A 12 10.13 -12.16 21.78
C ILE A 12 11.15 -11.04 21.50
N LEU A 13 12.23 -11.34 20.77
CA LEU A 13 13.27 -10.35 20.45
C LEU A 13 12.73 -9.37 19.42
N LEU A 14 12.08 -9.88 18.37
CA LEU A 14 11.39 -9.07 17.38
C LEU A 14 10.30 -8.20 18.03
N LYS A 15 9.55 -8.76 18.98
CA LYS A 15 8.55 -8.01 19.75
C LYS A 15 9.19 -6.80 20.44
N ASN A 16 10.23 -7.00 21.25
CA ASN A 16 10.85 -5.90 22.01
C ASN A 16 11.39 -4.82 21.08
N LEU A 17 12.03 -5.22 19.97
CA LEU A 17 12.53 -4.29 18.97
C LEU A 17 11.42 -3.45 18.32
N ILE A 18 10.28 -4.08 17.98
CA ILE A 18 9.11 -3.37 17.42
C ILE A 18 8.51 -2.43 18.46
N GLU A 19 8.36 -2.90 19.70
CA GLU A 19 7.79 -2.12 20.82
C GLU A 19 8.60 -0.84 21.07
N ASP A 20 9.92 -0.95 21.15
CA ASP A 20 10.83 0.19 21.36
C ASP A 20 10.73 1.20 20.21
N GLN A 21 10.82 0.72 18.97
CA GLN A 21 10.89 1.58 17.79
C GLN A 21 9.56 2.29 17.51
N ILE A 22 8.43 1.60 17.71
CA ILE A 22 7.11 2.19 17.52
C ILE A 22 6.76 3.16 18.65
N SER A 23 7.09 2.81 19.89
CA SER A 23 6.90 3.71 21.03
C SER A 23 7.69 5.00 20.85
N SER A 24 8.93 4.90 20.37
CA SER A 24 9.80 6.03 20.03
C SER A 24 9.23 6.87 18.88
N PHE A 25 8.99 6.25 17.71
CA PHE A 25 8.57 6.95 16.50
C PHE A 25 7.19 7.62 16.64
N PHE A 26 6.22 6.91 17.22
CA PHE A 26 4.85 7.41 17.37
C PHE A 26 4.60 8.11 18.70
N LYS A 27 5.64 8.41 19.49
CA LYS A 27 5.54 9.14 20.77
C LYS A 27 4.47 8.57 21.70
N LYS A 28 4.48 7.25 21.90
CA LYS A 28 3.50 6.52 22.75
C LYS A 28 2.03 6.68 22.34
N LYS A 29 1.72 6.93 21.06
CA LYS A 29 0.34 6.95 20.53
C LYS A 29 -0.31 5.56 20.48
N PHE A 30 0.48 4.49 20.56
CA PHE A 30 -0.01 3.12 20.60
C PHE A 30 0.18 2.49 21.98
N LYS A 31 -0.82 1.72 22.42
CA LYS A 31 -0.74 0.75 23.51
C LYS A 31 -0.51 -0.62 22.86
N ILE A 32 0.71 -1.15 23.00
CA ILE A 32 1.11 -2.38 22.35
C ILE A 32 0.83 -3.57 23.27
N ASN A 33 0.07 -4.54 22.78
CA ASN A 33 -0.20 -5.80 23.47
C ASN A 33 0.39 -6.95 22.65
N PHE A 34 1.15 -7.83 23.30
CA PHE A 34 1.74 -8.99 22.63
C PHE A 34 0.99 -10.26 23.01
N GLN A 35 0.70 -11.10 22.02
CA GLN A 35 0.08 -12.40 22.22
C GLN A 35 0.86 -13.51 21.52
N LYS A 36 1.04 -14.62 22.24
CA LYS A 36 1.54 -15.88 21.68
C LYS A 36 0.38 -16.73 21.14
N ILE A 37 0.72 -17.68 20.28
CA ILE A 37 -0.20 -18.50 19.47
C ILE A 37 -1.39 -19.13 20.24
N ASN A 38 -1.20 -19.52 21.51
CA ASN A 38 -2.20 -20.26 22.30
C ASN A 38 -3.34 -19.39 22.89
N LYS A 39 -3.37 -18.07 22.65
CA LYS A 39 -4.38 -17.15 23.24
C LYS A 39 -5.24 -16.40 22.21
N ILE A 40 -5.14 -16.78 20.93
CA ILE A 40 -5.80 -16.09 19.81
C ILE A 40 -7.32 -16.19 19.87
N GLU A 41 -7.86 -17.25 20.47
CA GLU A 41 -9.31 -17.48 20.60
C GLU A 41 -10.03 -16.37 21.39
N ASN A 42 -9.31 -15.65 22.26
CA ASN A 42 -9.87 -14.59 23.12
C ASN A 42 -9.54 -13.17 22.62
N ILE A 43 -9.06 -13.01 21.39
CA ILE A 43 -8.78 -11.67 20.83
C ILE A 43 -10.08 -10.86 20.67
N GLY A 44 -11.23 -11.54 20.53
CA GLY A 44 -12.55 -10.91 20.52
C GLY A 44 -12.96 -10.27 21.85
N ASP A 45 -12.33 -10.66 22.97
CA ASP A 45 -12.61 -10.12 24.31
C ASP A 45 -11.77 -8.88 24.64
N LEU A 46 -10.83 -8.51 23.75
CA LEU A 46 -10.04 -7.30 23.90
C LEU A 46 -10.91 -6.08 23.54
N GLU A 47 -10.61 -4.95 24.18
CA GLU A 47 -11.06 -3.61 23.77
C GLU A 47 -10.95 -3.42 22.24
N ILE A 48 -11.66 -2.42 21.68
CA ILE A 48 -11.56 -2.02 20.26
C ILE A 48 -10.10 -2.07 19.78
N ILE A 49 -9.80 -2.98 18.87
CA ILE A 49 -8.45 -3.18 18.32
C ILE A 49 -8.28 -2.30 17.09
N ASP A 50 -7.32 -1.36 17.13
CA ASP A 50 -7.04 -0.47 16.01
C ASP A 50 -6.13 -1.11 14.96
N LEU A 51 -5.10 -1.86 15.40
CA LEU A 51 -4.07 -2.46 14.54
C LEU A 51 -3.73 -3.89 14.99
N ILE A 52 -3.53 -4.79 14.04
CA ILE A 52 -2.98 -6.14 14.26
C ILE A 52 -1.77 -6.34 13.37
N LEU A 53 -0.68 -6.86 13.95
CA LEU A 53 0.49 -7.38 13.25
C LEU A 53 0.61 -8.87 13.58
N ILE A 54 0.40 -9.74 12.61
CA ILE A 54 0.32 -11.19 12.83
C ILE A 54 1.31 -11.98 11.99
N ASN A 55 2.00 -12.94 12.60
CA ASN A 55 2.84 -13.90 11.89
C ASN A 55 1.99 -14.85 11.03
N PHE A 56 2.37 -15.01 9.77
CA PHE A 56 1.68 -15.87 8.81
C PHE A 56 1.62 -17.33 9.24
N MET A 57 2.67 -17.88 9.87
CA MET A 57 2.66 -19.27 10.33
C MET A 57 1.61 -19.50 11.42
N ILE A 58 1.44 -18.51 12.29
CA ILE A 58 0.38 -18.49 13.31
C ILE A 58 -1.00 -18.40 12.64
N LEU A 59 -1.13 -17.50 11.67
CA LEU A 59 -2.36 -17.29 10.91
C LEU A 59 -2.81 -18.56 10.17
N ARG A 60 -1.86 -19.28 9.56
CA ARG A 60 -2.08 -20.51 8.80
C ARG A 60 -2.59 -21.65 9.70
N GLN A 61 -2.10 -21.74 10.93
CA GLN A 61 -2.53 -22.74 11.90
C GLN A 61 -3.91 -22.44 12.50
N ASN A 62 -4.35 -21.19 12.47
CA ASN A 62 -5.59 -20.72 13.10
C ASN A 62 -6.62 -20.21 12.06
N LYS A 63 -7.17 -21.13 11.25
CA LYS A 63 -8.09 -20.81 10.16
C LYS A 63 -9.37 -20.06 10.59
N ASN A 64 -9.83 -20.26 11.83
CA ASN A 64 -11.00 -19.56 12.37
C ASN A 64 -10.72 -18.07 12.62
N PHE A 65 -9.48 -17.71 12.92
CA PHE A 65 -9.08 -16.31 13.06
C PHE A 65 -9.17 -15.58 11.72
N LEU A 66 -8.81 -16.26 10.62
CA LEU A 66 -8.88 -15.74 9.26
C LEU A 66 -10.30 -15.43 8.81
N THR A 67 -11.25 -16.32 9.07
CA THR A 67 -12.67 -16.09 8.77
C THR A 67 -13.24 -14.92 9.59
N ASN A 68 -12.68 -14.69 10.78
CA ASN A 68 -13.04 -13.58 11.63
C ASN A 68 -12.28 -12.28 11.30
N LEU A 69 -11.19 -12.30 10.52
CA LEU A 69 -10.50 -11.06 10.10
C LEU A 69 -11.44 -10.11 9.37
N ASP A 70 -12.38 -10.64 8.58
CA ASP A 70 -13.39 -9.85 7.88
C ASP A 70 -14.50 -9.31 8.80
N THR A 71 -14.62 -9.84 10.04
CA THR A 71 -15.53 -9.30 11.06
C THR A 71 -14.96 -8.05 11.73
N PHE A 72 -13.63 -7.88 11.74
CA PHE A 72 -12.95 -6.69 12.27
C PHE A 72 -12.94 -5.54 11.24
N LYS A 73 -14.13 -5.11 10.77
CA LYS A 73 -14.28 -4.13 9.67
C LYS A 73 -13.50 -2.81 9.84
N LYS A 74 -13.16 -2.42 11.07
CA LYS A 74 -12.44 -1.17 11.38
C LYS A 74 -10.96 -1.38 11.73
N THR A 75 -10.52 -2.61 11.93
CA THR A 75 -9.16 -2.94 12.36
C THR A 75 -8.22 -2.99 11.16
N LYS A 76 -7.07 -2.35 11.31
CA LYS A 76 -6.00 -2.42 10.30
C LYS A 76 -5.18 -3.68 10.54
N ILE A 77 -4.85 -4.42 9.49
CA ILE A 77 -4.15 -5.72 9.61
C ILE A 77 -2.87 -5.69 8.76
N ILE A 78 -1.77 -6.13 9.36
CA ILE A 78 -0.47 -6.36 8.72
C ILE A 78 -0.07 -7.81 8.96
N ILE A 79 0.31 -8.52 7.90
CA ILE A 79 0.77 -9.91 7.99
C ILE A 79 2.30 -9.94 7.86
N MET A 80 2.97 -10.65 8.75
CA MET A 80 4.41 -10.92 8.68
C MET A 80 4.62 -12.30 8.08
N PHE A 81 5.24 -12.36 6.91
CA PHE A 81 5.62 -13.62 6.28
C PHE A 81 7.07 -13.95 6.61
N ASP A 82 7.37 -15.23 6.77
CA ASP A 82 8.75 -15.71 6.80
C ASP A 82 9.35 -15.69 5.38
N ASP A 83 10.68 -15.66 5.28
CA ASP A 83 11.35 -15.79 3.99
C ASP A 83 11.02 -17.15 3.35
N GLY A 84 10.87 -17.18 2.03
CA GLY A 84 10.59 -18.41 1.28
C GLY A 84 9.14 -18.90 1.30
N VAL A 85 8.19 -18.14 1.86
CA VAL A 85 6.75 -18.46 1.72
C VAL A 85 6.34 -18.43 0.24
N ASP A 86 5.45 -19.35 -0.18
CA ASP A 86 4.98 -19.45 -1.56
C ASP A 86 4.21 -18.19 -2.02
N ARG A 87 4.48 -17.74 -3.25
CA ARG A 87 3.76 -16.67 -3.96
C ARG A 87 2.24 -16.89 -4.01
N PHE A 88 1.78 -18.13 -4.07
CA PHE A 88 0.35 -18.45 -4.04
C PHE A 88 -0.29 -18.11 -2.69
N GLU A 89 0.42 -18.34 -1.58
CA GLU A 89 -0.05 -17.96 -0.24
C GLU A 89 -0.10 -16.44 -0.09
N PHE A 90 0.92 -15.70 -0.55
CA PHE A 90 0.89 -14.24 -0.57
C PHE A 90 -0.34 -13.69 -1.32
N LYS A 91 -0.65 -14.25 -2.49
CA LYS A 91 -1.80 -13.81 -3.31
C LYS A 91 -3.12 -13.95 -2.56
N LYS A 92 -3.29 -15.01 -1.76
CA LYS A 92 -4.50 -15.25 -0.96
C LYS A 92 -4.76 -14.14 0.06
N TYR A 93 -3.71 -13.51 0.58
CA TYR A 93 -3.80 -12.44 1.59
C TYR A 93 -3.50 -11.04 1.03
N SER A 94 -3.41 -10.90 -0.29
CA SER A 94 -3.05 -9.65 -0.98
C SER A 94 -4.00 -8.46 -0.70
N LYS A 95 -5.17 -8.69 -0.11
CA LYS A 95 -6.07 -7.64 0.38
C LYS A 95 -5.56 -6.91 1.64
N HIS A 96 -4.58 -7.48 2.34
CA HIS A 96 -3.95 -6.90 3.53
C HIS A 96 -2.53 -6.43 3.22
N ASN A 97 -2.05 -5.44 3.98
CA ASN A 97 -0.64 -5.07 3.94
C ASN A 97 0.21 -6.18 4.57
N PHE A 98 1.45 -6.32 4.13
CA PHE A 98 2.36 -7.32 4.67
C PHE A 98 3.82 -6.88 4.67
N VAL A 99 4.63 -7.56 5.45
CA VAL A 99 6.09 -7.46 5.47
C VAL A 99 6.69 -8.88 5.40
N VAL A 100 7.86 -9.03 4.80
CA VAL A 100 8.57 -10.32 4.69
C VAL A 100 9.81 -10.28 5.57
N LYS A 101 9.94 -11.21 6.50
CA LYS A 101 11.12 -11.36 7.35
C LYS A 101 12.29 -11.88 6.51
N PRO A 102 13.51 -11.37 6.70
CA PRO A 102 13.85 -10.20 7.52
C PRO A 102 13.40 -8.88 6.84
N PHE A 103 12.64 -8.04 7.56
CA PHE A 103 12.22 -6.72 7.07
C PHE A 103 12.93 -5.59 7.82
N LYS A 104 13.17 -4.48 7.14
CA LYS A 104 13.58 -3.24 7.80
C LYS A 104 12.38 -2.67 8.57
N LEU A 105 12.53 -2.33 9.85
CA LEU A 105 11.45 -1.75 10.66
C LEU A 105 10.83 -0.49 10.05
N LYS A 106 11.62 0.29 9.30
CA LYS A 106 11.12 1.44 8.54
C LYS A 106 9.97 1.06 7.58
N GLN A 107 9.98 -0.14 7.00
CA GLN A 107 8.88 -0.61 6.15
C GLN A 107 7.59 -0.78 6.96
N LEU A 108 7.67 -1.39 8.14
CA LEU A 108 6.53 -1.54 9.05
C LEU A 108 5.99 -0.17 9.50
N ILE A 109 6.88 0.75 9.89
CA ILE A 109 6.50 2.10 10.30
C ILE A 109 5.78 2.86 9.19
N ASN A 110 6.22 2.73 7.94
CA ASN A 110 5.57 3.36 6.80
C ASN A 110 4.13 2.83 6.62
N ILE A 111 3.93 1.51 6.67
CA ILE A 111 2.59 0.91 6.57
C ILE A 111 1.67 1.42 7.69
N ILE A 112 2.17 1.47 8.93
CA ILE A 112 1.41 1.97 10.08
C ILE A 112 1.10 3.46 9.91
N THR A 113 2.05 4.24 9.41
CA THR A 113 1.85 5.67 9.13
C THR A 113 0.76 5.86 8.09
N ASP A 114 0.79 5.10 6.99
CA ASP A 114 -0.22 5.17 5.93
C ASP A 114 -1.63 4.82 6.45
N PHE A 115 -1.75 3.89 7.40
CA PHE A 115 -3.03 3.54 8.01
C PHE A 115 -3.67 4.65 8.85
N TYR A 116 -2.84 5.49 9.48
CA TYR A 116 -3.29 6.53 10.42
C TYR A 116 -2.97 7.94 9.97
N ALA A 117 -2.46 8.10 8.75
CA ALA A 117 -2.47 9.38 8.07
C ALA A 117 -3.92 9.88 8.07
N ASN A 118 -4.17 11.02 8.73
CA ASN A 118 -5.50 11.61 8.78
C ASN A 118 -5.99 11.84 7.35
N TYR A 119 -6.98 11.06 6.91
CA TYR A 119 -7.49 11.07 5.54
C TYR A 119 -8.20 12.39 5.15
N GLU A 120 -8.31 13.36 6.08
CA GLU A 120 -9.01 14.63 5.87
C GLU A 120 -8.17 15.90 6.01
N THR A 121 -6.90 15.85 6.41
CA THR A 121 -6.08 17.08 6.48
C THR A 121 -4.68 16.83 5.93
N ASN A 122 -4.36 17.47 4.80
CA ASN A 122 -3.06 17.51 4.12
C ASN A 122 -2.61 16.30 3.28
N GLN A 123 -3.51 15.48 2.75
CA GLN A 123 -3.09 14.58 1.66
C GLN A 123 -2.73 15.40 0.43
N LYS A 124 -1.53 15.19 -0.13
CA LYS A 124 -1.12 15.78 -1.41
C LYS A 124 -2.19 15.45 -2.44
N THR A 125 -3.01 16.44 -2.75
CA THR A 125 -4.13 16.30 -3.66
C THR A 125 -3.68 16.93 -4.98
N ILE A 126 -3.49 16.09 -5.98
CA ILE A 126 -3.01 16.51 -7.28
C ILE A 126 -4.23 16.70 -8.16
N LYS A 127 -4.56 17.95 -8.49
CA LYS A 127 -5.56 18.24 -9.51
C LYS A 127 -4.96 17.91 -10.87
N ILE A 128 -5.51 16.90 -11.55
CA ILE A 128 -5.14 16.56 -12.93
C ILE A 128 -5.92 17.45 -13.89
N THR A 129 -7.22 17.62 -13.65
CA THR A 129 -8.08 18.58 -14.37
C THR A 129 -8.94 19.36 -13.36
N SER A 130 -9.84 20.22 -13.83
CA SER A 130 -10.89 20.84 -12.99
C SER A 130 -11.70 19.79 -12.21
N ASP A 131 -11.97 18.66 -12.85
CA ASP A 131 -12.92 17.66 -12.38
C ASP A 131 -12.26 16.33 -12.00
N LEU A 132 -10.98 16.10 -12.34
CA LEU A 132 -10.23 14.89 -12.00
C LEU A 132 -9.15 15.17 -10.98
N VAL A 133 -9.23 14.47 -9.86
CA VAL A 133 -8.31 14.60 -8.73
C VAL A 133 -7.64 13.26 -8.47
N PHE A 134 -6.32 13.30 -8.34
CA PHE A 134 -5.49 12.17 -7.92
C PHE A 134 -5.02 12.37 -6.48
N LYS A 135 -5.21 11.34 -5.65
CA LYS A 135 -4.70 11.28 -4.28
C LYS A 135 -3.70 10.11 -4.18
N PRO A 136 -2.39 10.36 -4.33
CA PRO A 136 -1.35 9.32 -4.42
C PRO A 136 -1.28 8.42 -3.19
N GLU A 137 -1.37 9.02 -2.01
CA GLU A 137 -1.24 8.34 -0.70
C GLU A 137 -2.29 7.26 -0.51
N ILE A 138 -3.50 7.50 -1.02
CA ILE A 138 -4.65 6.59 -0.90
C ILE A 138 -4.97 5.88 -2.21
N LYS A 139 -4.15 6.12 -3.24
CA LYS A 139 -4.21 5.44 -4.54
C LYS A 139 -5.58 5.62 -5.22
N LEU A 140 -6.17 6.82 -5.11
CA LEU A 140 -7.49 7.11 -5.69
C LEU A 140 -7.42 8.14 -6.82
N LEU A 141 -8.17 7.85 -7.89
CA LEU A 141 -8.63 8.83 -8.88
C LEU A 141 -10.10 9.12 -8.64
N ILE A 142 -10.45 10.41 -8.55
CA ILE A 142 -11.80 10.87 -8.24
C ILE A 142 -12.22 11.86 -9.32
N SER A 143 -13.29 11.54 -10.06
CA SER A 143 -13.92 12.45 -11.02
C SER A 143 -15.19 13.05 -10.43
N GLN A 144 -15.22 14.37 -10.28
CA GLN A 144 -16.39 15.12 -9.85
C GLN A 144 -17.47 15.14 -10.94
N LYS A 145 -17.08 15.33 -12.21
CA LYS A 145 -17.98 15.32 -13.38
C LYS A 145 -18.78 14.03 -13.48
N ASN A 146 -18.13 12.88 -13.28
CA ASN A 146 -18.76 11.57 -13.46
C ASN A 146 -19.21 10.92 -12.14
N LYS A 147 -18.97 11.58 -11.00
CA LYS A 147 -19.17 11.02 -9.65
C LYS A 147 -18.56 9.62 -9.49
N LEU A 148 -17.39 9.41 -10.09
CA LEU A 148 -16.73 8.12 -10.16
C LEU A 148 -15.41 8.16 -9.39
N THR A 149 -15.15 7.10 -8.62
CA THR A 149 -13.90 6.90 -7.90
C THR A 149 -13.28 5.57 -8.33
N ILE A 150 -12.01 5.60 -8.73
CA ILE A 150 -11.26 4.41 -9.17
C ILE A 150 -10.04 4.21 -8.29
N ASN A 151 -9.86 2.96 -7.84
CA ASN A 151 -8.67 2.53 -7.12
C ASN A 151 -7.52 2.23 -8.09
N LEU A 152 -6.34 2.74 -7.77
CA LEU A 152 -5.08 2.39 -8.38
C LEU A 152 -4.36 1.31 -7.58
N THR A 153 -3.68 0.43 -8.27
CA THR A 153 -2.66 -0.43 -7.65
C THR A 153 -1.49 0.43 -7.19
N GLU A 154 -0.62 -0.12 -6.35
CA GLU A 154 0.56 0.60 -5.88
C GLU A 154 1.46 1.06 -7.03
N LYS A 155 1.68 0.19 -8.03
CA LYS A 155 2.53 0.50 -9.18
C LYS A 155 1.89 1.54 -10.11
N GLU A 156 0.58 1.48 -10.35
CA GLU A 156 -0.12 2.51 -11.10
C GLU A 156 -0.09 3.87 -10.39
N SER A 157 -0.28 3.91 -9.07
CA SER A 157 -0.20 5.16 -8.29
C SER A 157 1.20 5.77 -8.35
N LYS A 158 2.26 4.96 -8.14
CA LYS A 158 3.65 5.41 -8.25
C LYS A 158 4.00 5.89 -9.67
N LEU A 159 3.57 5.16 -10.69
CA LEU A 159 3.74 5.51 -12.10
C LEU A 159 3.08 6.85 -12.42
N LEU A 160 1.80 7.01 -12.05
CA LEU A 160 1.06 8.24 -12.30
C LEU A 160 1.69 9.43 -11.56
N ASN A 161 2.08 9.26 -10.29
CA ASN A 161 2.75 10.32 -9.53
C ASN A 161 4.07 10.74 -10.18
N TYR A 162 4.91 9.80 -10.59
CA TYR A 162 6.19 10.09 -11.23
C TYR A 162 6.01 10.83 -12.57
N ILE A 163 5.04 10.41 -13.38
CA ILE A 163 4.74 11.04 -14.67
C ILE A 163 4.18 12.46 -14.47
N ILE A 164 3.29 12.70 -13.49
CA ILE A 164 2.76 14.04 -13.20
C ILE A 164 3.83 14.98 -12.62
N GLU A 165 4.70 14.49 -11.74
CA GLU A 165 5.81 15.29 -11.18
C GLU A 165 6.80 15.75 -12.25
N ASN A 166 6.88 15.02 -13.36
CA ASN A 166 7.69 15.34 -14.53
C ASN A 166 6.82 15.72 -15.74
N LYS A 167 5.69 16.39 -15.51
CA LYS A 167 4.82 16.87 -16.58
C LYS A 167 5.58 17.71 -17.61
N ASP A 168 5.11 17.69 -18.85
CA ASP A 168 5.70 18.41 -19.99
C ASP A 168 7.14 17.98 -20.37
N LYS A 169 7.68 16.95 -19.71
CA LYS A 169 8.97 16.32 -20.04
C LYS A 169 8.76 14.92 -20.62
N VAL A 170 9.47 14.62 -21.70
CA VAL A 170 9.58 13.25 -22.22
C VAL A 170 10.46 12.44 -21.26
N LEU A 171 9.85 11.44 -20.63
CA LEU A 171 10.51 10.47 -19.77
C LEU A 171 10.89 9.23 -20.58
N LYS A 172 12.17 8.86 -20.52
CA LYS A 172 12.63 7.63 -21.19
C LYS A 172 12.14 6.40 -20.42
N LYS A 173 11.84 5.31 -21.13
CA LYS A 173 11.39 4.03 -20.52
C LYS A 173 12.29 3.59 -19.36
N HIS A 174 13.62 3.68 -19.54
CA HIS A 174 14.56 3.28 -18.50
C HIS A 174 14.48 4.17 -17.25
N GLU A 175 14.26 5.48 -17.40
CA GLU A 175 14.11 6.40 -16.27
C GLU A 175 12.88 6.02 -15.44
N ILE A 176 11.78 5.69 -16.12
CA ILE A 176 10.54 5.26 -15.45
C ILE A 176 10.75 3.92 -14.73
N LEU A 177 11.39 2.95 -15.38
CA LEU A 177 11.67 1.63 -14.79
C LEU A 177 12.55 1.74 -13.54
N VAL A 178 13.61 2.57 -13.59
CA VAL A 178 14.48 2.81 -12.43
C VAL A 178 13.69 3.49 -11.30
N ASN A 179 12.96 4.56 -11.58
CA ASN A 179 12.30 5.35 -10.53
C ASN A 179 11.05 4.67 -9.92
N VAL A 180 10.31 3.88 -10.70
CA VAL A 180 9.05 3.26 -10.25
C VAL A 180 9.24 1.79 -9.84
N TRP A 181 10.16 1.07 -10.48
CA TRP A 181 10.45 -0.34 -10.20
C TRP A 181 11.80 -0.62 -9.57
N GLY A 182 12.77 0.30 -9.59
CA GLY A 182 14.11 0.07 -9.05
C GLY A 182 14.93 -0.92 -9.89
N ILE A 183 14.58 -1.10 -11.17
CA ILE A 183 15.25 -2.04 -12.07
C ILE A 183 16.28 -1.27 -12.90
N ASN A 184 17.54 -1.71 -12.87
CA ASN A 184 18.61 -1.16 -13.72
C ASN A 184 18.56 -1.74 -15.15
N GLN A 185 19.15 -0.98 -16.09
CA GLN A 185 18.89 -0.94 -17.54
C GLN A 185 18.91 -2.25 -18.35
N GLU A 186 19.33 -3.38 -17.79
CA GLU A 186 19.61 -4.61 -18.56
C GLU A 186 18.41 -5.56 -18.74
N VAL A 187 17.25 -5.27 -18.14
CA VAL A 187 16.07 -6.14 -18.28
C VAL A 187 15.07 -5.53 -19.27
N ASN A 188 15.02 -6.07 -20.48
CA ASN A 188 13.98 -5.73 -21.45
C ASN A 188 12.63 -6.31 -20.99
N THR A 189 11.82 -5.51 -20.30
CA THR A 189 10.52 -5.93 -19.77
C THR A 189 9.37 -5.20 -20.46
N HIS A 190 8.25 -5.91 -20.67
CA HIS A 190 6.96 -5.32 -21.08
C HIS A 190 6.14 -4.78 -19.89
N THR A 191 6.76 -4.71 -18.71
CA THR A 191 6.10 -4.31 -17.46
C THR A 191 5.60 -2.87 -17.55
N LEU A 192 6.41 -1.96 -18.08
CA LEU A 192 6.01 -0.55 -18.18
C LEU A 192 4.81 -0.38 -19.09
N GLU A 193 4.84 -0.98 -20.27
CA GLU A 193 3.77 -0.93 -21.27
C GLU A 193 2.46 -1.47 -20.71
N THR A 194 2.52 -2.60 -20.01
CA THR A 194 1.34 -3.23 -19.39
C THR A 194 0.70 -2.33 -18.33
N HIS A 195 1.53 -1.66 -17.50
CA HIS A 195 1.03 -0.75 -16.48
C HIS A 195 0.54 0.58 -17.07
N ILE A 196 1.19 1.11 -18.11
CA ILE A 196 0.70 2.29 -18.83
C ILE A 196 -0.64 1.98 -19.51
N TYR A 197 -0.77 0.82 -20.14
CA TYR A 197 -2.03 0.38 -20.74
C TYR A 197 -3.15 0.27 -19.71
N SER A 198 -2.87 -0.36 -18.57
CA SER A 198 -3.85 -0.52 -17.48
C SER A 198 -4.26 0.82 -16.88
N LEU A 199 -3.29 1.72 -16.67
CA LEU A 199 -3.53 3.07 -16.17
C LEU A 199 -4.34 3.92 -17.17
N LYS A 200 -4.04 3.83 -18.47
CA LYS A 200 -4.82 4.49 -19.53
C LYS A 200 -6.27 4.02 -19.52
N LYS A 201 -6.50 2.70 -19.50
CA LYS A 201 -7.86 2.14 -19.38
C LYS A 201 -8.62 2.66 -18.16
N LYS A 202 -7.93 2.85 -17.03
CA LYS A 202 -8.53 3.43 -15.83
C LYS A 202 -8.93 4.89 -16.03
N LEU A 203 -8.08 5.66 -16.70
CA LEU A 203 -8.37 7.06 -17.05
C LEU A 203 -9.51 7.16 -18.08
N ASP A 204 -9.60 6.22 -19.02
CA ASP A 204 -10.63 6.17 -20.07
C ASP A 204 -12.05 5.96 -19.49
N TYR A 205 -12.21 5.31 -18.34
CA TYR A 205 -13.52 5.19 -17.68
C TYR A 205 -14.15 6.54 -17.35
N PHE A 206 -13.32 7.57 -17.16
CA PHE A 206 -13.82 8.92 -16.92
C PHE A 206 -14.22 9.65 -18.21
N LYS A 207 -14.11 9.01 -19.38
CA LYS A 207 -14.46 9.59 -20.69
C LYS A 207 -13.87 10.99 -20.89
N TYR A 208 -12.64 11.22 -20.42
CA TYR A 208 -11.90 12.42 -20.79
C TYR A 208 -11.39 12.22 -22.22
N ASP A 209 -11.63 13.19 -23.10
CA ASP A 209 -11.18 13.16 -24.50
C ASP A 209 -9.64 13.28 -24.66
N HIS A 210 -8.89 13.23 -23.56
CA HIS A 210 -7.45 13.46 -23.52
C HIS A 210 -6.75 12.27 -22.87
N THR A 211 -5.93 11.58 -23.67
CA THR A 211 -5.01 10.55 -23.19
C THR A 211 -3.87 11.25 -22.43
N PHE A 212 -4.02 11.57 -21.15
CA PHE A 212 -3.02 12.38 -20.42
C PHE A 212 -1.58 11.84 -20.47
N ILE A 213 -1.42 10.54 -20.78
CA ILE A 213 -0.14 9.87 -20.97
C ILE A 213 0.06 9.59 -22.46
N TYR A 214 1.02 10.27 -23.09
CA TYR A 214 1.36 10.08 -24.49
C TYR A 214 2.70 9.35 -24.64
N SER A 215 2.83 8.56 -25.71
CA SER A 215 4.13 8.05 -26.16
C SER A 215 4.71 9.00 -27.21
N ASP A 216 6.00 9.30 -27.14
CA ASP A 216 6.68 10.03 -28.22
C ASP A 216 7.16 9.07 -29.33
N HIS A 217 7.73 9.63 -30.41
CA HIS A 217 8.25 8.86 -31.54
C HIS A 217 9.52 8.05 -31.20
N LEU A 218 10.12 8.27 -30.02
CA LEU A 218 11.32 7.59 -29.53
C LEU A 218 11.00 6.57 -28.42
N GLY A 219 9.72 6.30 -28.15
CA GLY A 219 9.27 5.32 -27.14
C GLY A 219 9.33 5.79 -25.68
N GLY A 220 9.52 7.09 -25.45
CA GLY A 220 9.34 7.74 -24.15
C GLY A 220 7.89 8.08 -23.86
N TYR A 221 7.60 8.47 -22.62
CA TYR A 221 6.26 8.85 -22.17
C TYR A 221 6.25 10.24 -21.54
N TYR A 222 5.18 11.00 -21.71
CA TYR A 222 5.02 12.29 -21.04
C TYR A 222 3.58 12.50 -20.57
N PHE A 223 3.43 13.31 -19.51
CA PHE A 223 2.14 13.83 -19.08
C PHE A 223 1.87 15.13 -19.81
N LYS A 224 0.73 15.23 -20.50
CA LYS A 224 0.26 16.51 -21.06
C LYS A 224 -0.93 17.01 -20.24
N ASN A 225 -0.83 18.24 -19.75
CA ASN A 225 -1.99 18.89 -19.16
C ASN A 225 -3.08 19.11 -20.22
N PRO A 226 -4.36 18.92 -19.88
CA PRO A 226 -5.46 19.34 -20.75
C PRO A 226 -5.52 20.86 -20.89
#